data_AF-A0A2J5NEJ5-F1
#
_entry.id   AF-A0A2J5NEJ5-F1
#
_cell.length_a   1.000
_cell.length_b   1.000
_cell.length_c   1.000
_cell.angle_alpha   90.00
_cell.angle_beta   90.00
_cell.angle_gamma   90.00
#
_symmetry.space_group_name_H-M   'P 1'
#
loop_
_entity.id
_entity.type
_entity.pdbx_description
1 polymer ?
#
loop_
_entity_poly.entity_id
_entity_poly.type
_entity_poly.pdbx_seq_one_letter_code
_entity_poly.pdbx_strand_id
1 'polypeptide(L)'
;PGLVESQENIQAAWFAAIERKDNSVFKKIDELNRPLVSVCITHFDRHHLLQQALASIKTQTYQNIEVILVDDGSTKEESHRYLNLIENDFNTRGWKIIRSSNNYLGAARNLAARHASGEYLMFMDDDNVAKPFEVETFVTAALNSGADVLTTPSDLIFGEEFPSPFRKMTHCWLPLGPDLNIASFSNCFGDANALI
;
A
#
# COMPACT_ATOMS: atom_id res chain seq x y z
N PRO A 1 7.10 -18.36 21.29
CA PRO A 1 8.43 -18.60 20.68
C PRO A 1 8.56 -17.80 19.39
N GLY A 2 9.14 -16.61 19.46
CA GLY A 2 9.32 -15.73 18.30
C GLY A 2 9.47 -14.27 18.76
N LEU A 3 10.46 -13.57 18.17
CA LEU A 3 10.86 -12.19 18.42
C LEU A 3 11.68 -11.94 19.71
N VAL A 4 12.81 -12.62 19.85
CA VAL A 4 13.95 -12.08 20.63
C VAL A 4 15.24 -12.44 19.91
N GLU A 5 15.44 -11.89 18.71
CA GLU A 5 16.83 -11.72 18.25
C GLU A 5 17.45 -10.61 19.09
N SER A 6 18.66 -10.82 19.61
CA SER A 6 19.36 -9.77 20.36
C SER A 6 19.60 -8.57 19.44
N GLN A 7 19.53 -7.35 19.98
CA GLN A 7 19.82 -6.12 19.21
C GLN A 7 21.17 -6.21 18.47
N GLU A 8 22.15 -6.91 19.05
CA GLU A 8 23.44 -7.19 18.44
C GLU A 8 23.32 -7.99 17.13
N ASN A 9 22.41 -8.96 17.05
CA ASN A 9 22.18 -9.74 15.84
C ASN A 9 21.54 -8.90 14.73
N ILE A 10 20.58 -8.05 15.08
CA ILE A 10 19.94 -7.12 14.14
C ILE A 10 20.97 -6.13 13.60
N GLN A 11 21.80 -5.56 14.49
CA GLN A 11 22.85 -4.62 14.12
C GLN A 11 23.92 -5.28 13.24
N ALA A 12 24.35 -6.50 13.58
CA ALA A 12 25.30 -7.26 12.79
C ALA A 12 24.74 -7.62 11.40
N ALA A 13 23.47 -8.02 11.32
CA ALA A 13 22.79 -8.29 10.05
C ALA A 13 22.69 -7.03 9.18
N TRP A 14 22.41 -5.87 9.80
CA TRP A 14 22.33 -4.59 9.10
C TRP A 14 23.69 -4.14 8.56
N PHE A 15 24.75 -4.21 9.37
CA PHE A 15 26.11 -3.92 8.89
C PHE A 15 26.54 -4.88 7.79
N ALA A 16 26.26 -6.19 7.93
CA ALA A 16 26.56 -7.16 6.89
C ALA A 16 25.80 -6.87 5.59
N ALA A 17 24.56 -6.37 5.65
CA ALA A 17 23.80 -5.97 4.48
C ALA A 17 24.38 -4.72 3.79
N ILE A 18 24.85 -3.73 4.57
CA ILE A 18 25.50 -2.52 4.04
C ILE A 18 26.89 -2.82 3.46
N GLU A 19 27.65 -3.69 4.10
CA GLU A 19 29.00 -4.06 3.68
C GLU A 19 29.02 -5.06 2.52
N ARG A 20 27.90 -5.74 2.24
CA ARG A 20 27.73 -6.51 1.01
C ARG A 20 27.82 -5.55 -0.17
N LYS A 21 28.99 -5.53 -0.81
CA LYS A 21 29.14 -5.14 -2.22
C LYS A 21 28.43 -6.19 -3.07
N ASP A 22 27.11 -6.18 -3.04
CA ASP A 22 26.33 -7.02 -3.93
C ASP A 22 26.48 -6.46 -5.34
N ASN A 23 27.33 -7.10 -6.15
CA ASN A 23 27.44 -6.84 -7.58
C ASN A 23 26.23 -7.41 -8.34
N SER A 24 25.07 -7.54 -7.68
CA SER A 24 23.87 -8.04 -8.30
C SER A 24 23.47 -7.10 -9.43
N VAL A 25 23.42 -7.65 -10.63
CA VAL A 25 22.96 -6.94 -11.81
C VAL A 25 21.50 -6.61 -11.58
N PHE A 26 21.15 -5.32 -11.71
CA PHE A 26 19.78 -4.85 -11.63
C PHE A 26 18.86 -5.72 -12.50
N LYS A 27 17.92 -6.41 -11.85
CA LYS A 27 16.93 -7.26 -12.49
C LYS A 27 15.80 -6.36 -12.98
N LYS A 28 15.66 -6.23 -14.29
CA LYS A 28 14.44 -5.70 -14.90
C LYS A 28 13.31 -6.71 -14.69
N ILE A 29 12.08 -6.20 -14.57
CA ILE A 29 10.89 -7.05 -14.56
C ILE A 29 10.86 -7.85 -15.86
N ASP A 30 10.69 -9.16 -15.74
CA ASP A 30 10.46 -10.02 -16.90
C ASP A 30 9.03 -9.83 -17.38
N GLU A 31 8.86 -9.32 -18.60
CA GLU A 31 7.54 -9.06 -19.19
C GLU A 31 6.71 -10.33 -19.38
N LEU A 32 7.36 -11.50 -19.52
CA LEU A 32 6.68 -12.79 -19.66
C LEU A 32 6.25 -13.39 -18.31
N ASN A 33 6.85 -12.94 -17.21
CA ASN A 33 6.62 -13.49 -15.88
C ASN A 33 6.51 -12.39 -14.82
N ARG A 34 5.47 -11.57 -14.98
CA ARG A 34 5.15 -10.47 -14.06
C ARG A 34 4.39 -11.03 -12.84
N PRO A 35 4.88 -10.91 -11.61
CA PRO A 35 4.18 -11.41 -10.42
C PRO A 35 2.86 -10.67 -10.19
N LEU A 36 1.77 -11.38 -9.88
CA LEU A 36 0.48 -10.74 -9.61
C LEU A 36 0.56 -9.91 -8.32
N VAL A 37 0.11 -8.66 -8.37
CA VAL A 37 -0.03 -7.80 -7.18
C VAL A 37 -1.51 -7.67 -6.82
N SER A 38 -1.88 -8.04 -5.60
CA SER A 38 -3.22 -7.80 -5.07
C SER A 38 -3.25 -6.50 -4.29
N VAL A 39 -3.91 -5.49 -4.84
CA VAL A 39 -4.11 -4.20 -4.19
C VAL A 39 -5.35 -4.29 -3.30
N CYS A 40 -5.11 -4.30 -1.99
CA CYS A 40 -6.11 -4.42 -0.95
C CYS A 40 -6.58 -3.04 -0.51
N ILE A 41 -7.81 -2.66 -0.88
CA ILE A 41 -8.41 -1.37 -0.54
C ILE A 41 -9.57 -1.59 0.41
N THR A 42 -9.65 -0.79 1.47
CA THR A 42 -10.77 -0.79 2.41
C THR A 42 -11.55 0.51 2.28
N HIS A 43 -12.88 0.43 2.30
CA HIS A 43 -13.77 1.53 2.06
C HIS A 43 -14.82 1.67 3.16
N PHE A 44 -15.08 2.91 3.58
CA PHE A 44 -16.21 3.24 4.45
C PHE A 44 -16.70 4.68 4.18
N ASP A 45 -17.84 4.81 3.48
CA ASP A 45 -18.59 6.08 3.33
C ASP A 45 -17.84 7.28 2.69
N ARG A 46 -16.78 7.01 1.91
CA ARG A 46 -15.92 8.00 1.22
C ARG A 46 -15.84 7.82 -0.31
N HIS A 47 -16.97 7.57 -0.98
CA HIS A 47 -16.98 7.12 -2.38
C HIS A 47 -16.26 8.08 -3.36
N HIS A 48 -16.26 9.38 -3.08
CA HIS A 48 -15.57 10.39 -3.87
C HIS A 48 -14.04 10.25 -3.83
N LEU A 49 -13.47 9.83 -2.69
CA LEU A 49 -12.04 9.54 -2.57
C LEU A 49 -11.71 8.18 -3.18
N LEU A 50 -12.56 7.17 -2.90
CA LEU A 50 -12.41 5.84 -3.49
C LEU A 50 -12.35 5.91 -5.02
N GLN A 51 -13.15 6.79 -5.63
CA GLN A 51 -13.11 7.02 -7.08
C GLN A 51 -11.73 7.48 -7.56
N GLN A 52 -11.06 8.34 -6.80
CA GLN A 52 -9.71 8.83 -7.12
C GLN A 52 -8.67 7.71 -6.93
N ALA A 53 -8.76 6.98 -5.82
CA ALA A 53 -7.90 5.84 -5.54
C ALA A 53 -7.97 4.79 -6.67
N LEU A 54 -9.18 4.35 -7.03
CA LEU A 54 -9.38 3.37 -8.09
C LEU A 54 -8.94 3.88 -9.47
N ALA A 55 -9.16 5.16 -9.77
CA ALA A 55 -8.66 5.76 -11.01
C ALA A 55 -7.13 5.67 -11.08
N SER A 56 -6.43 5.95 -9.99
CA SER A 56 -4.97 5.89 -9.91
C SER A 56 -4.40 4.48 -10.12
N ILE A 57 -5.10 3.46 -9.61
CA ILE A 57 -4.73 2.04 -9.82
C ILE A 57 -4.99 1.60 -11.26
N LYS A 58 -6.09 2.04 -11.88
CA LYS A 58 -6.40 1.72 -13.29
C LYS A 58 -5.38 2.31 -14.27
N THR A 59 -4.66 3.35 -13.89
CA THR A 59 -3.65 4.03 -14.71
C THR A 59 -2.21 3.65 -14.38
N GLN A 60 -1.98 2.62 -13.55
CA GLN A 60 -0.62 2.14 -13.28
C GLN A 60 0.07 1.70 -14.56
N THR A 61 1.40 1.85 -14.64
CA THR A 61 2.22 1.28 -15.73
C THR A 61 2.26 -0.25 -15.64
N TYR A 62 2.20 -0.80 -14.43
CA TYR A 62 2.14 -2.23 -14.16
C TYR A 62 0.71 -2.76 -14.30
N GLN A 63 0.48 -3.72 -15.21
CA GLN A 63 -0.88 -4.19 -15.52
C GLN A 63 -1.31 -5.48 -14.80
N ASN A 64 -0.37 -6.29 -14.28
CA ASN A 64 -0.73 -7.57 -13.65
C ASN A 64 -1.20 -7.35 -12.20
N ILE A 65 -2.36 -6.71 -12.07
CA ILE A 65 -2.95 -6.26 -10.81
C ILE A 65 -4.37 -6.83 -10.66
N GLU A 66 -4.69 -7.32 -9.48
CA GLU A 66 -6.08 -7.46 -9.03
C GLU A 66 -6.37 -6.47 -7.90
N VAL A 67 -7.58 -5.91 -7.86
CA VAL A 67 -8.04 -5.10 -6.72
C VAL A 67 -9.01 -5.91 -5.88
N ILE A 68 -8.76 -5.94 -4.57
CA ILE A 68 -9.67 -6.48 -3.57
C ILE A 68 -10.20 -5.31 -2.74
N LEU A 69 -11.40 -4.85 -3.10
CA LEU A 69 -12.09 -3.76 -2.40
C LEU A 69 -13.01 -4.33 -1.32
N VAL A 70 -12.76 -4.00 -0.06
CA VAL A 70 -13.64 -4.36 1.05
C VAL A 70 -14.42 -3.13 1.48
N ASP A 71 -15.75 -3.18 1.32
CA ASP A 71 -16.67 -2.24 1.95
C ASP A 71 -16.90 -2.68 3.41
N ASP A 72 -16.37 -1.90 4.36
CA ASP A 72 -16.42 -2.16 5.80
C ASP A 72 -17.73 -1.63 6.42
N GLY A 73 -18.84 -1.94 5.77
CA GLY A 73 -20.18 -1.61 6.23
C GLY A 73 -20.59 -0.16 6.02
N SER A 74 -20.30 0.43 4.85
CA SER A 74 -20.79 1.76 4.48
C SER A 74 -22.29 1.90 4.73
N THR A 75 -22.72 3.08 5.16
CA THR A 75 -24.10 3.40 5.54
C THR A 75 -24.76 4.41 4.60
N LYS A 76 -23.96 5.15 3.82
CA LYS A 76 -24.45 6.15 2.88
C LYS A 76 -24.94 5.51 1.58
N GLU A 77 -26.12 5.93 1.15
CA GLU A 77 -26.71 5.49 -0.12
C GLU A 77 -25.80 5.81 -1.32
N GLU A 78 -25.09 6.93 -1.29
CA GLU A 78 -24.15 7.30 -2.35
C GLU A 78 -22.98 6.33 -2.47
N SER A 79 -22.50 5.79 -1.33
CA SER A 79 -21.47 4.76 -1.33
C SER A 79 -22.00 3.45 -1.89
N HIS A 80 -23.19 3.00 -1.49
CA HIS A 80 -23.80 1.80 -2.07
C HIS A 80 -24.05 1.94 -3.57
N ARG A 81 -24.57 3.09 -4.00
CA ARG A 81 -24.80 3.41 -5.41
C ARG A 81 -23.50 3.39 -6.21
N TYR A 82 -22.42 3.94 -5.66
CA TYR A 82 -21.11 3.92 -6.31
C TYR A 82 -20.55 2.49 -6.43
N LEU A 83 -20.63 1.69 -5.36
CA LEU A 83 -20.18 0.29 -5.39
C LEU A 83 -20.96 -0.54 -6.42
N ASN A 84 -22.29 -0.35 -6.50
CA ASN A 84 -23.13 -0.99 -7.52
C ASN A 84 -22.73 -0.56 -8.95
N LEU A 85 -22.38 0.73 -9.14
CA LEU A 85 -21.99 1.28 -10.44
C LEU A 85 -20.70 0.64 -10.97
N ILE A 86 -19.73 0.39 -10.10
CA ILE A 86 -18.40 -0.13 -10.50
C ILE A 86 -18.32 -1.65 -10.54
N GLU A 87 -19.33 -2.38 -10.05
CA GLU A 87 -19.32 -3.84 -9.91
C GLU A 87 -19.04 -4.56 -11.23
N ASN A 88 -19.66 -4.12 -12.33
CA ASN A 88 -19.43 -4.73 -13.64
C ASN A 88 -17.99 -4.50 -14.14
N ASP A 89 -17.43 -3.30 -13.97
CA ASP A 89 -16.02 -3.01 -14.35
C ASP A 89 -15.03 -3.78 -13.47
N PHE A 90 -15.35 -4.03 -12.20
CA PHE A 90 -14.54 -4.90 -11.35
C PHE A 90 -14.54 -6.33 -11.87
N ASN A 91 -15.72 -6.88 -12.14
CA ASN A 91 -15.86 -8.26 -12.61
C ASN A 91 -15.15 -8.49 -13.96
N THR A 92 -15.20 -7.56 -14.91
CA THR A 92 -14.51 -7.70 -16.21
C THR A 92 -12.98 -7.68 -16.08
N ARG A 93 -12.45 -7.08 -15.02
CA ARG A 93 -11.01 -7.05 -14.70
C ARG A 93 -10.55 -8.21 -13.83
N GLY A 94 -11.48 -9.05 -13.36
CA GLY A 94 -11.20 -10.07 -12.34
C GLY A 94 -10.95 -9.49 -10.94
N TRP A 95 -11.34 -8.23 -10.71
CA TRP A 95 -11.27 -7.58 -9.40
C TRP A 95 -12.48 -7.95 -8.55
N LYS A 96 -12.39 -7.77 -7.22
CA LYS A 96 -13.42 -8.22 -6.28
C LYS A 96 -13.89 -7.06 -5.41
N ILE A 97 -15.21 -6.98 -5.21
CA ILE A 97 -15.84 -6.13 -4.19
C ILE A 97 -16.44 -7.06 -3.14
N ILE A 98 -16.03 -6.88 -1.89
CA ILE A 98 -16.46 -7.68 -0.75
C ILE A 98 -17.19 -6.76 0.22
N ARG A 99 -18.43 -7.12 0.57
CA ARG A 99 -19.20 -6.38 1.56
C ARG A 99 -19.11 -7.09 2.90
N SER A 100 -18.75 -6.34 3.94
CA SER A 100 -18.66 -6.83 5.31
C SER A 100 -19.53 -5.97 6.22
N SER A 101 -19.92 -6.52 7.38
CA SER A 101 -20.30 -5.67 8.51
C SER A 101 -19.08 -4.89 8.98
N ASN A 102 -19.28 -3.67 9.51
CA ASN A 102 -18.20 -2.84 10.04
C ASN A 102 -17.46 -3.58 11.17
N ASN A 103 -16.20 -3.95 10.91
CA ASN A 103 -15.32 -4.64 11.85
C ASN A 103 -14.00 -3.87 12.05
N TYR A 104 -13.98 -2.59 11.68
CA TYR A 104 -12.82 -1.72 11.64
C TYR A 104 -11.75 -2.13 10.62
N LEU A 105 -10.89 -1.16 10.32
CA LEU A 105 -9.86 -1.18 9.27
C LEU A 105 -8.99 -2.46 9.28
N GLY A 106 -8.54 -2.91 10.45
CA GLY A 106 -7.68 -4.10 10.55
C GLY A 106 -8.38 -5.38 10.10
N ALA A 107 -9.66 -5.56 10.45
CA ALA A 107 -10.42 -6.73 10.02
C ALA A 107 -10.73 -6.67 8.53
N ALA A 108 -11.04 -5.48 8.00
CA ALA A 108 -11.26 -5.26 6.58
C ALA A 108 -10.00 -5.56 5.74
N ARG A 109 -8.82 -5.10 6.17
CA ARG A 109 -7.54 -5.42 5.52
C ARG A 109 -7.23 -6.92 5.55
N ASN A 110 -7.46 -7.57 6.68
CA ASN A 110 -7.30 -9.03 6.80
C ASN A 110 -8.27 -9.79 5.88
N LEU A 111 -9.50 -9.28 5.70
CA LEU A 111 -10.46 -9.85 4.75
C LEU A 111 -9.97 -9.68 3.31
N ALA A 112 -9.49 -8.50 2.94
CA ALA A 112 -8.92 -8.26 1.61
C ALA A 112 -7.76 -9.23 1.33
N ALA A 113 -6.81 -9.36 2.26
CA ALA A 113 -5.67 -10.26 2.15
C ALA A 113 -6.07 -11.74 2.01
N ARG A 114 -7.13 -12.20 2.68
CA ARG A 114 -7.64 -13.58 2.54
C ARG A 114 -8.23 -13.88 1.16
N HIS A 115 -8.70 -12.85 0.45
CA HIS A 115 -9.30 -12.98 -0.88
C HIS A 115 -8.32 -12.63 -2.02
N ALA A 116 -7.12 -12.19 -1.68
CA ALA A 116 -6.03 -11.95 -2.60
C ALA A 116 -5.44 -13.27 -3.13
N SER A 117 -4.98 -13.23 -4.37
CA SER A 117 -4.37 -14.34 -5.12
C SER A 117 -2.96 -13.99 -5.61
N GLY A 118 -2.51 -12.77 -5.36
CA GLY A 118 -1.23 -12.24 -5.80
C GLY A 118 -0.06 -12.76 -4.97
N GLU A 119 1.11 -12.72 -5.60
CA GLU A 119 2.40 -12.99 -4.96
C GLU A 119 2.76 -11.86 -3.98
N TYR A 120 2.36 -10.63 -4.32
CA TYR A 120 2.53 -9.46 -3.46
C TYR A 120 1.18 -8.89 -3.02
N LEU A 121 1.13 -8.44 -1.77
CA LEU A 121 0.02 -7.65 -1.24
C LEU A 121 0.44 -6.18 -1.15
N MET A 122 -0.39 -5.29 -1.67
CA MET A 122 -0.24 -3.85 -1.49
C MET A 122 -1.48 -3.32 -0.77
N PHE A 123 -1.34 -2.88 0.47
CA PHE A 123 -2.43 -2.23 1.20
C PHE A 123 -2.48 -0.75 0.85
N MET A 124 -3.64 -0.27 0.44
CA MET A 124 -3.84 1.13 0.05
C MET A 124 -5.19 1.61 0.59
N ASP A 125 -5.20 2.78 1.23
CA ASP A 125 -6.44 3.37 1.75
C ASP A 125 -7.26 4.03 0.64
N ASP A 126 -8.57 4.13 0.83
CA ASP A 126 -9.48 4.71 -0.17
C ASP A 126 -9.34 6.22 -0.36
N ASP A 127 -8.53 6.88 0.47
CA ASP A 127 -8.16 8.29 0.41
C ASP A 127 -6.75 8.54 -0.13
N ASN A 128 -6.07 7.49 -0.59
CA ASN A 128 -4.74 7.58 -1.19
C ASN A 128 -4.85 7.62 -2.73
N VAL A 129 -3.84 8.20 -3.38
CA VAL A 129 -3.71 8.23 -4.84
C VAL A 129 -2.34 7.69 -5.20
N ALA A 130 -2.31 6.57 -5.93
CA ALA A 130 -1.07 5.93 -6.33
C ALA A 130 -0.40 6.73 -7.45
N LYS A 131 0.94 6.87 -7.38
CA LYS A 131 1.70 7.45 -8.50
C LYS A 131 1.67 6.48 -9.69
N PRO A 132 1.74 6.95 -10.96
CA PRO A 132 1.59 6.07 -12.13
C PRO A 132 2.55 4.87 -12.20
N PHE A 133 3.74 4.98 -11.61
CA PHE A 133 4.81 3.98 -11.61
C PHE A 133 4.99 3.27 -10.27
N GLU A 134 4.04 3.42 -9.33
CA GLU A 134 4.19 2.97 -7.95
C GLU A 134 4.30 1.45 -7.84
N VAL A 135 3.34 0.73 -8.43
CA VAL A 135 3.34 -0.75 -8.37
C VAL A 135 4.57 -1.33 -9.09
N GLU A 136 4.94 -0.75 -10.24
CA GLU A 136 6.15 -1.14 -10.97
C GLU A 136 7.42 -0.92 -10.14
N THR A 137 7.49 0.19 -9.41
CA THR A 137 8.62 0.52 -8.54
C THR A 137 8.72 -0.48 -7.38
N PHE A 138 7.60 -0.80 -6.71
CA PHE A 138 7.57 -1.78 -5.63
C PHE A 138 7.97 -3.18 -6.10
N VAL A 139 7.42 -3.67 -7.22
CA VAL A 139 7.77 -4.98 -7.77
C VAL A 139 9.25 -5.03 -8.15
N THR A 140 9.76 -3.98 -8.80
CA THR A 140 11.18 -3.87 -9.14
C THR A 140 12.05 -3.93 -7.89
N ALA A 141 11.71 -3.16 -6.85
CA ALA A 141 12.45 -3.14 -5.59
C ALA A 141 12.41 -4.52 -4.91
N ALA A 142 11.27 -5.23 -4.92
CA ALA A 142 11.14 -6.56 -4.32
C ALA A 142 12.07 -7.58 -5.00
N LEU A 143 12.03 -7.64 -6.32
CA LEU A 143 12.85 -8.59 -7.11
C LEU A 143 14.35 -8.35 -6.97
N ASN A 144 14.75 -7.09 -6.77
CA ASN A 144 16.16 -6.70 -6.66
C ASN A 144 16.70 -6.83 -5.24
N SER A 145 15.90 -6.47 -4.22
CA SER A 145 16.33 -6.50 -2.82
C SER A 145 16.16 -7.87 -2.17
N GLY A 146 15.19 -8.67 -2.62
CA GLY A 146 14.75 -9.86 -1.91
C GLY A 146 14.10 -9.57 -0.55
N ALA A 147 13.66 -8.33 -0.31
CA ALA A 147 12.98 -7.94 0.92
C ALA A 147 11.56 -8.53 0.99
N ASP A 148 11.16 -8.97 2.18
CA ASP A 148 9.81 -9.50 2.43
C ASP A 148 8.75 -8.38 2.53
N VAL A 149 9.16 -7.18 2.96
CA VAL A 149 8.29 -6.02 3.14
C VAL A 149 8.97 -4.78 2.60
N LEU A 150 8.23 -3.99 1.83
CA LEU A 150 8.68 -2.72 1.29
C LEU A 150 7.77 -1.60 1.72
N THR A 151 8.37 -0.42 1.90
CA THR A 151 7.67 0.83 2.14
C THR A 151 8.38 1.95 1.39
N THR A 152 7.73 3.10 1.24
CA THR A 152 8.25 4.24 0.50
C THR A 152 7.92 5.54 1.23
N PRO A 153 8.71 6.60 1.05
CA PRO A 153 8.26 7.96 1.30
C PRO A 153 6.88 8.24 0.71
N SER A 154 6.02 8.90 1.48
CA SER A 154 4.66 9.25 1.06
C SER A 154 4.49 10.75 1.02
N ASP A 155 4.06 11.24 -0.14
CA ASP A 155 3.67 12.63 -0.35
C ASP A 155 2.38 12.93 0.41
N LEU A 156 2.38 13.93 1.30
CA LEU A 156 1.19 14.29 2.09
C LEU A 156 0.37 15.35 1.36
N ILE A 157 -0.90 15.02 1.11
CA ILE A 157 -1.86 15.87 0.42
C ILE A 157 -2.92 16.30 1.43
N PHE A 158 -3.23 17.59 1.45
CA PHE A 158 -4.29 18.16 2.28
C PHE A 158 -5.46 18.57 1.39
N GLY A 159 -6.68 18.19 1.83
CA GLY A 159 -7.95 18.39 1.12
C GLY A 159 -8.45 17.12 0.44
N GLU A 160 -9.64 17.21 -0.15
CA GLU A 160 -10.32 16.09 -0.84
C GLU A 160 -10.20 16.18 -2.38
N GLU A 161 -9.57 17.25 -2.90
CA GLU A 161 -9.35 17.45 -4.33
C GLU A 161 -8.26 16.52 -4.87
N PHE A 162 -8.46 16.04 -6.11
CA PHE A 162 -7.47 15.21 -6.78
C PHE A 162 -6.11 15.93 -6.86
N PRO A 163 -5.01 15.29 -6.45
CA PRO A 163 -3.70 15.92 -6.47
C PRO A 163 -3.27 16.20 -7.91
N SER A 164 -3.28 17.48 -8.29
CA SER A 164 -2.78 17.89 -9.60
C SER A 164 -1.32 17.42 -9.78
N PRO A 165 -0.95 16.88 -10.95
CA PRO A 165 0.44 16.52 -11.25
C PRO A 165 1.39 17.73 -11.23
N PHE A 166 0.84 18.95 -11.23
CA PHE A 166 1.60 20.21 -11.12
C PHE A 166 1.63 20.79 -9.70
N ARG A 167 0.99 20.13 -8.71
CA ARG A 167 1.00 20.58 -7.32
C ARG A 167 2.42 20.43 -6.77
N LYS A 168 2.99 21.54 -6.29
CA LYS A 168 4.26 21.48 -5.55
C LYS A 168 4.01 20.77 -4.22
N MET A 169 4.54 19.56 -4.09
CA MET A 169 4.50 18.82 -2.83
C MET A 169 5.37 19.54 -1.80
N THR A 170 4.77 19.88 -0.66
CA THR A 170 5.44 20.62 0.42
C THR A 170 5.67 19.78 1.67
N HIS A 171 5.02 18.62 1.78
CA HIS A 171 5.08 17.73 2.93
C HIS A 171 5.26 16.29 2.45
N CYS A 172 6.20 15.59 3.07
CA CYS A 172 6.51 14.20 2.78
C CYS A 172 6.73 13.47 4.11
N TRP A 173 6.11 12.32 4.26
CA TRP A 173 6.33 11.42 5.38
C TRP A 173 7.38 10.38 5.00
N LEU A 174 8.36 10.19 5.88
CA LEU A 174 9.48 9.26 5.68
C LEU A 174 9.42 8.15 6.74
N PRO A 175 9.21 6.88 6.35
CA PRO A 175 9.21 5.74 7.28
C PRO A 175 10.64 5.36 7.67
N LEU A 176 11.34 6.21 8.43
CA LEU A 176 12.74 5.99 8.82
C LEU A 176 12.92 4.93 9.92
N GLY A 177 11.85 4.51 10.58
CA GLY A 177 11.92 3.55 11.70
C GLY A 177 12.65 4.11 12.93
N PRO A 178 12.95 3.25 13.93
CA PRO A 178 13.64 3.66 15.15
C PRO A 178 15.16 3.68 14.94
N ASP A 179 15.67 4.60 14.11
CA ASP A 179 17.12 4.82 14.02
C ASP A 179 17.60 5.58 15.27
N LEU A 180 18.39 4.91 16.12
CA LEU A 180 18.96 5.48 17.34
C LEU A 180 19.89 6.68 17.10
N ASN A 181 20.36 6.88 15.86
CA ASN A 181 21.16 8.04 15.47
C ASN A 181 20.31 9.22 14.99
N ILE A 182 19.00 9.01 14.77
CA ILE A 182 18.04 10.03 14.34
C ILE A 182 17.12 10.36 15.52
N ALA A 183 17.53 11.30 16.38
CA ALA A 183 16.64 11.87 17.38
C ALA A 183 15.65 12.83 16.70
N SER A 184 14.45 12.33 16.35
CA SER A 184 13.36 13.13 15.75
C SER A 184 12.11 13.16 16.63
N PHE A 185 11.52 14.34 16.85
CA PHE A 185 10.13 14.50 17.31
C PHE A 185 9.54 15.86 16.88
N SER A 186 8.25 15.87 16.50
CA SER A 186 7.20 16.75 17.05
C SER A 186 5.86 16.04 16.82
N ASN A 187 5.04 15.99 17.87
CA ASN A 187 3.88 15.11 18.03
C ASN A 187 2.61 15.95 18.29
N CYS A 188 1.49 15.58 17.68
CA CYS A 188 0.17 16.13 17.98
C CYS A 188 -0.94 15.06 17.97
N PHE A 189 -0.72 13.93 18.68
CA PHE A 189 -1.72 12.93 19.14
C PHE A 189 -2.79 12.53 18.10
N GLY A 190 -2.47 11.75 17.05
CA GLY A 190 -1.90 10.41 17.12
C GLY A 190 -2.03 9.68 15.76
N ASP A 191 -2.14 8.35 15.66
CA ASP A 191 -2.59 7.41 16.70
C ASP A 191 -2.12 5.94 16.54
N ALA A 192 -0.83 5.64 16.60
CA ALA A 192 -0.43 4.28 16.99
C ALA A 192 0.95 4.21 17.67
N ASN A 193 1.33 5.26 18.40
CA ASN A 193 2.59 5.24 19.12
C ASN A 193 2.47 4.36 20.38
N ALA A 194 3.22 3.27 20.46
CA ALA A 194 3.49 2.52 21.69
C ALA A 194 4.96 2.08 21.78
N LEU A 195 5.48 2.08 23.01
CA LEU A 195 6.76 1.53 23.46
C LEU A 195 6.46 0.34 24.38
N ILE A 196 6.99 -0.85 24.06
CA ILE A 196 7.24 -1.99 24.96
C ILE A 196 8.62 -2.55 24.61
#